data_AF-A0AAV5UQN4-F1
#
_entry.id   AF-A0AAV5UQN4-F1
#
_cell.length_a   1.000
_cell.length_b   1.000
_cell.length_c   1.000
_cell.angle_alpha   90.00
_cell.angle_beta   90.00
_cell.angle_gamma   90.00
#
_symmetry.space_group_name_H-M   'P 1'
#
loop_
_entity.id
_entity.type
_entity.pdbx_description
1 polymer ?
#
loop_
_entity_poly.entity_id
_entity_poly.type
_entity_poly.pdbx_seq_one_letter_code
_entity_poly.pdbx_strand_id
1 'polypeptide(L)'
;ETIFVLYGVEGITIIISAGIILYCRWKVKNLPYNEDRLSAKYQVREVLNFSLAILPSVILSSILHTVSLVPAYLWHKGYIDYYISCVFYFSVHSLNCVVTKITLILFHPAMRIKLRSMLFTR
;
A
#
# COMPACT_ATOMS: atom_id res chain seq x y z
N GLU A 1 -14.33 -9.63 -17.39
CA GLU A 1 -12.92 -9.68 -17.81
C GLU A 1 -12.04 -8.67 -17.06
N THR A 2 -12.46 -7.41 -16.92
CA THR A 2 -11.68 -6.36 -16.25
C THR A 2 -11.38 -6.61 -14.75
N ILE A 3 -12.30 -7.26 -14.02
CA ILE A 3 -12.10 -7.61 -12.60
C ILE A 3 -10.93 -8.61 -12.42
N PHE A 4 -10.80 -9.58 -13.33
CA PHE A 4 -9.68 -10.54 -13.31
C PHE A 4 -8.34 -9.84 -13.55
N VAL A 5 -8.31 -8.85 -14.45
CA VAL A 5 -7.10 -8.05 -14.69
C VAL A 5 -6.72 -7.26 -13.45
N LEU A 6 -7.68 -6.65 -12.75
CA LEU A 6 -7.43 -5.90 -11.50
C LEU A 6 -6.79 -6.80 -10.43
N TYR A 7 -7.40 -7.95 -10.13
CA TYR A 7 -6.85 -8.89 -9.14
C TYR A 7 -5.53 -9.51 -9.59
N GLY A 8 -5.35 -9.71 -10.90
CA GLY A 8 -4.07 -10.14 -11.47
C GLY A 8 -2.95 -9.13 -11.20
N VAL A 9 -3.21 -7.84 -11.45
CA VAL A 9 -2.26 -6.76 -11.16
C VAL A 9 -1.95 -6.70 -9.67
N GLU A 10 -2.98 -6.66 -8.81
CA GLU A 10 -2.82 -6.61 -7.35
C GLU A 10 -2.05 -7.83 -6.78
N GLY A 11 -2.34 -9.03 -7.30
CA GLY A 11 -1.63 -10.25 -6.94
C GLY A 11 -0.16 -10.22 -7.33
N ILE A 12 0.15 -9.75 -8.55
CA ILE A 12 1.54 -9.57 -8.99
C ILE A 12 2.28 -8.56 -8.12
N THR A 13 1.66 -7.43 -7.75
CA THR A 13 2.30 -6.45 -6.85
C THR A 13 2.61 -7.05 -5.48
N ILE A 14 1.73 -7.89 -4.92
CA ILE A 14 1.98 -8.59 -3.65
C ILE A 14 3.17 -9.55 -3.79
N ILE A 15 3.23 -10.34 -4.87
CA ILE A 15 4.32 -11.30 -5.12
C ILE A 15 5.66 -10.57 -5.26
N ILE A 16 5.71 -9.51 -6.07
CA ILE A 16 6.92 -8.69 -6.25
C ILE A 16 7.34 -8.08 -4.91
N SER A 17 6.40 -7.54 -4.14
CA SER A 17 6.68 -6.95 -2.81
C SER A 17 7.25 -7.99 -1.85
N ALA A 18 6.70 -9.19 -1.82
CA ALA A 18 7.21 -10.30 -1.00
C ALA A 18 8.63 -10.71 -1.42
N GLY A 19 8.89 -10.81 -2.73
CA GLY A 19 10.21 -11.10 -3.29
C GLY A 19 11.26 -10.06 -2.89
N ILE A 20 10.93 -8.77 -3.01
CA ILE A 20 11.80 -7.66 -2.60
C ILE A 20 12.12 -7.76 -1.10
N ILE A 21 11.13 -8.05 -0.25
CA ILE A 21 11.35 -8.19 1.20
C ILE A 21 12.29 -9.34 1.52
N LEU A 22 12.09 -10.51 0.90
CA LEU A 22 12.97 -11.67 1.10
C LEU A 22 14.40 -11.35 0.66
N TYR A 23 14.56 -10.74 -0.53
CA TYR A 23 15.86 -10.33 -1.05
C TYR A 23 16.54 -9.30 -0.14
N CYS A 24 15.84 -8.26 0.27
CA CYS A 24 16.38 -7.23 1.16
C CYS A 24 16.75 -7.81 2.54
N ARG A 25 15.94 -8.70 3.12
CA ARG A 25 16.27 -9.40 4.38
C ARG A 25 17.55 -10.21 4.24
N TRP A 26 17.66 -10.98 3.16
CA TRP A 26 18.86 -11.76 2.87
C TRP A 26 20.09 -10.86 2.69
N LYS A 27 19.96 -9.78 1.92
CA LYS A 27 21.05 -8.85 1.62
C LYS A 27 21.53 -8.08 2.86
N VAL A 28 20.62 -7.63 3.73
CA VAL A 28 20.96 -6.95 4.99
C VAL A 28 21.72 -7.89 5.94
N LYS A 29 21.33 -9.16 6.01
CA LYS A 29 22.00 -10.17 6.85
C LYS A 29 23.42 -10.48 6.37
N ASN A 30 23.63 -10.52 5.06
CA ASN A 30 24.91 -10.93 4.46
C ASN A 30 25.86 -9.76 4.13
N LEU A 31 25.47 -8.51 4.34
CA LEU A 31 26.33 -7.36 4.06
C LEU A 31 27.36 -7.15 5.20
N PRO A 32 28.68 -7.27 4.93
CA PRO A 32 29.72 -7.03 5.93
C PRO A 32 29.78 -5.55 6.31
N TYR A 33 30.10 -5.27 7.58
CA TYR A 33 30.29 -3.91 8.10
C TYR A 33 31.66 -3.38 7.67
N ASN A 34 31.66 -2.46 6.72
CA ASN A 34 32.82 -1.69 6.29
C ASN A 34 32.34 -0.24 6.05
N GLU A 35 33.14 0.79 6.33
CA GLU A 35 32.64 2.19 6.36
C GLU A 35 31.96 2.63 5.05
N ASP A 36 32.58 2.33 3.89
CA ASP A 36 31.98 2.61 2.57
C ASP A 36 30.70 1.78 2.28
N ARG A 37 30.58 0.62 2.92
CA ARG A 37 29.42 -0.29 2.77
C ARG A 37 28.31 -0.01 3.77
N LEU A 38 28.54 0.89 4.74
CA LEU A 38 27.56 1.30 5.74
C LEU A 38 26.38 2.00 5.05
N SER A 39 26.67 2.92 4.12
CA SER A 39 25.67 3.63 3.31
C SER A 39 24.79 2.66 2.51
N ALA A 40 25.39 1.68 1.84
CA ALA A 40 24.65 0.66 1.10
C ALA A 40 23.74 -0.17 2.03
N LYS A 41 24.19 -0.49 3.25
CA LYS A 41 23.38 -1.20 4.24
C LYS A 41 22.19 -0.35 4.72
N TYR A 42 22.38 0.95 4.90
CA TYR A 42 21.28 1.89 5.21
C TYR A 42 20.25 1.95 4.09
N GLN A 43 20.69 2.13 2.83
CA GLN A 43 19.80 2.19 1.68
C GLN A 43 18.95 0.91 1.55
N VAL A 44 19.58 -0.27 1.66
CA VAL A 44 18.83 -1.54 1.60
C VAL A 44 17.85 -1.68 2.77
N ARG A 45 18.21 -1.18 3.95
CA ARG A 45 17.32 -1.20 5.13
C ARG A 45 16.15 -0.24 5.00
N GLU A 46 16.35 0.92 4.37
CA GLU A 46 15.27 1.85 4.05
C GLU A 46 14.29 1.24 3.06
N VAL A 47 14.80 0.64 1.97
CA VAL A 47 13.96 -0.10 1.01
C VAL A 47 13.18 -1.23 1.70
N LEU A 48 13.81 -1.97 2.62
CA LEU A 48 13.12 -3.01 3.39
C LEU A 48 12.00 -2.44 4.26
N ASN A 49 12.26 -1.36 4.99
CA ASN A 49 11.25 -0.72 5.85
C ASN A 49 10.09 -0.15 5.03
N PHE A 50 10.38 0.43 3.87
CA PHE A 50 9.37 0.92 2.94
C PHE A 50 8.53 -0.23 2.37
N SER A 51 9.18 -1.32 1.93
CA SER A 51 8.49 -2.51 1.41
C SER A 51 7.63 -3.21 2.47
N LEU A 52 8.05 -3.20 3.73
CA LEU A 52 7.22 -3.72 4.83
C LEU A 52 6.02 -2.81 5.14
N ALA A 53 6.16 -1.49 4.96
CA ALA A 53 5.08 -0.54 5.20
C ALA A 53 4.06 -0.50 4.04
N ILE A 54 4.46 -0.79 2.80
CA ILE A 54 3.55 -0.76 1.64
C ILE A 54 2.63 -1.97 1.59
N LEU A 55 3.05 -3.14 2.04
CA LEU A 55 2.25 -4.37 2.06
C LEU A 55 0.87 -4.22 2.75
N PRO A 56 0.78 -3.77 4.01
CA PRO A 56 -0.52 -3.59 4.67
C PRO A 56 -1.39 -2.55 3.94
N SER A 57 -0.78 -1.54 3.31
CA SER A 57 -1.49 -0.54 2.52
C SER A 57 -2.10 -1.14 1.25
N VAL A 58 -1.34 -1.96 0.51
CA VAL A 58 -1.82 -2.66 -0.69
C VAL A 58 -2.94 -3.65 -0.35
N ILE A 59 -2.78 -4.45 0.72
CA ILE A 59 -3.80 -5.41 1.17
C ILE A 59 -5.12 -4.68 1.50
N LEU A 60 -5.04 -3.58 2.25
CA LEU A 60 -6.21 -2.81 2.64
C LEU A 60 -6.87 -2.14 1.43
N SER A 61 -6.08 -1.69 0.46
CA SER A 61 -6.57 -1.17 -0.82
C SER A 61 -7.33 -2.24 -1.62
N SER A 62 -6.80 -3.45 -1.72
CA SER A 62 -7.47 -4.57 -2.40
C SER A 62 -8.84 -4.90 -1.77
N ILE A 63 -8.92 -4.86 -0.44
CA ILE A 63 -10.19 -5.06 0.28
C ILE A 63 -11.17 -3.94 -0.08
N LEU A 64 -10.75 -2.68 -0.06
CA LEU A 64 -11.62 -1.55 -0.39
C LEU A 64 -12.07 -1.56 -1.86
N HIS A 65 -11.20 -1.94 -2.81
CA HIS A 65 -11.60 -2.16 -4.20
C HIS A 65 -12.60 -3.30 -4.34
N THR A 66 -12.48 -4.37 -3.55
CA THR A 66 -13.46 -5.46 -3.56
C THR A 66 -14.81 -4.99 -3.04
N VAL A 67 -14.82 -4.19 -1.96
CA VAL A 67 -16.04 -3.59 -1.41
C VAL A 67 -16.69 -2.61 -2.39
N SER A 68 -15.90 -1.89 -3.20
CA SER A 68 -16.46 -0.95 -4.20
C SER A 68 -17.21 -1.64 -5.35
N LEU A 69 -17.09 -2.97 -5.50
CA LEU A 69 -17.88 -3.76 -6.44
C LEU A 69 -19.31 -4.06 -5.95
N VAL A 70 -19.56 -3.97 -4.64
CA VAL A 70 -20.89 -4.26 -4.06
C VAL A 70 -21.98 -3.33 -4.60
N PRO A 71 -21.80 -1.99 -4.65
CA PRO A 71 -22.77 -1.09 -5.27
C PRO A 71 -23.03 -1.43 -6.75
N ALA A 72 -21.99 -1.75 -7.51
CA ALA A 72 -22.14 -2.11 -8.92
C ALA A 72 -22.97 -3.39 -9.10
N TYR A 73 -22.78 -4.37 -8.22
CA TYR A 73 -23.60 -5.59 -8.19
C TYR A 73 -25.06 -5.30 -7.83
N LEU A 74 -25.30 -4.45 -6.81
CA LEU A 74 -26.65 -4.06 -6.39
C LEU A 74 -27.38 -3.28 -7.49
N TRP A 75 -26.67 -2.41 -8.21
CA TRP A 75 -27.21 -1.69 -9.37
C TRP A 75 -27.59 -2.66 -10.49
N HIS A 76 -26.72 -3.61 -10.81
CA HIS A 76 -27.00 -4.62 -11.84
C HIS A 76 -28.24 -5.48 -11.51
N LYS A 77 -28.52 -5.71 -10.23
CA LYS A 77 -29.72 -6.41 -9.75
C LYS A 77 -30.97 -5.51 -9.66
N GLY A 78 -30.84 -4.21 -9.92
CA GLY A 78 -31.93 -3.25 -9.87
C GLY A 78 -32.33 -2.79 -8.46
N TYR A 79 -31.50 -3.05 -7.44
CA TYR A 79 -31.79 -2.63 -6.06
C TYR A 79 -31.46 -1.16 -5.79
N ILE A 80 -30.53 -0.57 -6.55
CA ILE A 80 -30.12 0.82 -6.40
C ILE A 80 -30.02 1.49 -7.78
N ASP A 81 -30.19 2.80 -7.80
CA ASP A 81 -30.00 3.60 -9.00
C ASP A 81 -28.52 3.82 -9.34
N TYR A 82 -28.26 4.12 -10.61
CA TYR A 82 -26.90 4.37 -11.12
C TYR A 82 -26.18 5.49 -10.36
N TYR A 83 -26.88 6.60 -10.07
CA TYR A 83 -26.27 7.73 -9.37
C TYR A 83 -25.81 7.36 -7.96
N ILE A 84 -26.55 6.50 -7.25
CA ILE A 84 -26.17 5.99 -5.93
C ILE A 84 -24.91 5.14 -6.06
N SER A 85 -24.86 4.25 -7.05
CA SER A 85 -23.67 3.44 -7.33
C SER A 85 -22.43 4.31 -7.59
N CYS A 86 -22.57 5.42 -8.34
CA CYS A 86 -21.48 6.36 -8.57
C CYS A 86 -21.00 7.03 -7.28
N VAL A 87 -21.91 7.53 -6.44
CA VAL A 87 -21.55 8.17 -5.16
C VAL A 87 -20.78 7.20 -4.27
N PHE A 88 -21.22 5.95 -4.17
CA PHE A 88 -20.50 4.92 -3.42
C PHE A 88 -19.12 4.64 -4.00
N TYR A 89 -19.01 4.48 -5.32
CA TYR A 89 -17.73 4.24 -5.98
C TYR A 89 -16.72 5.35 -5.69
N PHE A 90 -17.10 6.62 -5.89
CA PHE A 90 -16.22 7.76 -5.61
C PHE A 90 -15.88 7.90 -4.12
N SER A 91 -16.84 7.61 -3.24
CA SER A 91 -16.62 7.63 -1.78
C SER A 91 -15.60 6.59 -1.36
N VAL A 92 -15.74 5.34 -1.83
CA VAL A 92 -14.79 4.26 -1.52
C VAL A 92 -13.42 4.55 -2.12
N HIS A 93 -13.35 5.11 -3.33
CA HIS A 93 -12.09 5.51 -3.94
C HIS A 93 -11.37 6.59 -3.11
N SER A 94 -12.08 7.64 -2.70
CA SER A 94 -11.52 8.69 -1.84
C SER A 94 -11.06 8.14 -0.49
N LEU A 95 -11.88 7.29 0.13
CA LEU A 95 -11.56 6.63 1.39
C LEU A 95 -10.31 5.74 1.25
N ASN A 96 -10.18 4.99 0.15
CA ASN A 96 -9.00 4.19 -0.14
C ASN A 96 -7.73 5.05 -0.21
N CYS A 97 -7.78 6.17 -0.92
CA CYS A 97 -6.67 7.12 -0.99
C CYS A 97 -6.24 7.65 0.39
N VAL A 98 -7.20 7.96 1.26
CA VAL A 98 -6.91 8.45 2.63
C VAL A 98 -6.34 7.33 3.49
N VAL A 99 -6.99 6.18 3.51
CA VAL A 99 -6.61 5.03 4.33
C VAL A 99 -5.23 4.51 3.94
N THR A 100 -4.93 4.37 2.65
CA THR A 100 -3.61 3.91 2.18
C THR A 100 -2.48 4.86 2.59
N LYS A 101 -2.69 6.18 2.51
CA LYS A 101 -1.73 7.19 2.99
C LYS A 101 -1.54 7.11 4.50
N ILE A 102 -2.63 7.01 5.27
CA ILE A 102 -2.55 6.88 6.74
C ILE A 102 -1.80 5.61 7.12
N THR A 103 -2.12 4.47 6.51
CA THR A 103 -1.42 3.20 6.74
C THR A 103 0.07 3.34 6.43
N LEU A 104 0.44 3.90 5.27
CA LEU A 104 1.85 4.15 4.94
C LEU A 104 2.55 5.00 6.00
N ILE A 105 1.93 6.09 6.44
CA ILE A 105 2.48 6.94 7.49
C ILE A 105 2.63 6.14 8.79
N LEU A 106 1.61 5.42 9.24
CA LEU A 106 1.63 4.67 10.50
C LEU A 106 2.70 3.58 10.52
N PHE A 107 2.87 2.86 9.41
CA PHE A 107 3.80 1.74 9.30
C PHE A 107 5.22 2.16 8.90
N HIS A 108 5.43 3.36 8.34
CA HIS A 108 6.76 3.85 7.97
C HIS A 108 7.33 4.88 8.98
N PRO A 109 8.27 4.47 9.85
CA PRO A 109 8.76 5.33 10.94
C PRO A 109 9.36 6.65 10.46
N ALA A 110 10.10 6.66 9.34
CA ALA A 110 10.69 7.89 8.81
C ALA A 110 9.62 8.88 8.30
N MET A 111 8.49 8.39 7.77
CA MET A 111 7.39 9.26 7.36
C MET A 111 6.69 9.88 8.57
N ARG A 112 6.53 9.13 9.68
CA ARG A 112 5.99 9.69 10.94
C ARG A 112 6.86 10.81 11.48
N ILE A 113 8.18 10.60 11.47
CA ILE A 113 9.13 11.61 11.96
C ILE A 113 9.04 12.88 11.10
N LYS A 114 9.03 12.74 9.77
CA LYS A 114 8.86 13.89 8.86
C LYS A 114 7.53 14.61 9.06
N LEU A 115 6.42 13.86 9.17
CA LEU A 115 5.10 14.45 9.41
C LEU A 115 5.06 15.20 10.75
N ARG A 116 5.62 14.61 11.81
CA ARG A 116 5.73 15.25 13.12
C ARG A 116 6.54 16.54 13.05
N SER A 117 7.65 16.54 12.32
CA SER A 117 8.48 17.74 12.11
C SER A 117 7.77 18.83 11.31
N MET A 118 6.90 18.48 10.36
CA MET A 118 6.12 19.47 9.58
C MET A 118 4.95 20.05 10.39
N LEU A 119 4.29 19.23 11.21
CA LEU A 119 3.13 19.65 12.00
C LEU A 119 3.50 20.31 13.33
N PHE A 120 4.61 19.89 13.93
CA PHE A 120 5.10 20.36 15.22
C PHE A 120 6.50 20.91 15.04
N THR A 121 6.61 22.04 14.35
CA THR A 121 7.83 22.82 14.28
C THR A 121 8.00 23.57 15.62
N ARG A 122 8.78 23.01 16.53
CA ARG A 122 9.43 23.72 17.64
C ARG A 122 10.86 23.25 17.74
#